data_AF-A0A7V6VMT2-F1
#
_entry.id   AF-A0A7V6VMT2-F1
#
_cell.length_a   1.000
_cell.length_b   1.000
_cell.length_c   1.000
_cell.angle_alpha   90.00
_cell.angle_beta   90.00
_cell.angle_gamma   90.00
#
_symmetry.space_group_name_H-M   'P 1'
#
loop_
_entity.id
_entity.type
_entity.pdbx_description
1 polymer ?
#
loop_
_entity_poly.entity_id
_entity_poly.type
_entity_poly.pdbx_seq_one_letter_code
_entity_poly.pdbx_strand_id
1 'polypeptide(L)'
;MKTLCVRKTTYRLNSAVSLTVAVISDFHDNCYEPVVKMLREDPADVIAVVGDLFLGFKPKRNLPAFEIAENVLPLLQACVDMAPTVMSIGNHDWLLSEGDIQVLKQMGVEVLHNEWKRYVVKGQEVLFGGLTSARVAEYWKYRKNFYLENGYDDRYPDWDRSQWAKSAILDSNWLFEYVKQEGYKILLSHHPEYWAVKDPFLNEYKIDLVISGHAHGGQIRLFNRGLWASGQGWFPKYVRGLYQGEHGNIVVSTGLANTARITPRLFNPPEIVYVVLGDKK
;
A
#
# COMPACT_ATOMS: atom_id res chain seq x y z
N MET A 1 9.29 -22.80 -14.74
CA MET A 1 8.76 -21.47 -14.36
C MET A 1 9.92 -20.50 -14.31
N LYS A 2 9.79 -19.29 -14.88
CA LYS A 2 10.82 -18.24 -14.69
C LYS A 2 10.72 -17.76 -13.25
N THR A 3 11.77 -17.91 -12.45
CA THR A 3 11.85 -17.36 -11.11
C THR A 3 11.62 -15.85 -11.18
N LEU A 4 10.63 -15.33 -10.45
CA LEU A 4 10.41 -13.89 -10.32
C LEU A 4 11.67 -13.28 -9.71
N CYS A 5 12.40 -12.46 -10.48
CA CYS A 5 13.54 -11.73 -9.96
C CYS A 5 13.02 -10.43 -9.33
N VAL A 6 12.96 -10.42 -8.00
CA VAL A 6 12.62 -9.23 -7.22
C VAL A 6 13.88 -8.40 -7.03
N ARG A 7 13.79 -7.09 -7.24
CA ARG A 7 14.89 -6.14 -7.06
C ARG A 7 14.81 -5.50 -5.67
N LYS A 8 15.95 -5.43 -4.97
CA LYS A 8 16.11 -4.55 -3.81
C LYS A 8 16.46 -3.13 -4.27
N THR A 9 15.77 -2.13 -3.74
CA THR A 9 16.11 -0.72 -3.89
C THR A 9 16.17 -0.07 -2.51
N THR A 10 17.17 0.76 -2.25
CA THR A 10 17.34 1.42 -0.95
C THR A 10 17.30 2.94 -1.10
N TYR A 11 16.49 3.60 -0.28
CA TYR A 11 16.46 5.05 -0.11
C TYR A 11 16.93 5.41 1.30
N ARG A 12 17.75 6.45 1.42
CA ARG A 12 18.28 6.91 2.71
C ARG A 12 17.81 8.33 2.98
N LEU A 13 17.18 8.55 4.13
CA LEU A 13 16.72 9.86 4.59
C LEU A 13 17.33 10.19 5.95
N ASN A 14 17.80 11.43 6.07
CA ASN A 14 18.11 12.01 7.38
C ASN A 14 16.82 12.06 8.18
N SER A 15 16.88 11.60 9.43
CA SER A 15 15.71 11.47 10.28
C SER A 15 16.09 11.56 11.75
N ALA A 16 15.16 12.05 12.57
CA ALA A 16 15.26 12.02 14.02
C ALA A 16 15.19 10.59 14.60
N VAL A 17 14.79 9.62 13.77
CA VAL A 17 14.71 8.20 14.14
C VAL A 17 15.64 7.34 13.28
N SER A 18 16.24 6.32 13.90
CA SER A 18 17.08 5.33 13.24
C SER A 18 16.35 4.00 13.13
N LEU A 19 15.83 3.71 11.93
CA LEU A 19 15.17 2.44 11.60
C LEU A 19 15.25 2.13 10.10
N THR A 20 15.13 0.86 9.76
CA THR A 20 14.95 0.38 8.38
C THR A 20 13.54 -0.14 8.19
N VAL A 21 12.83 0.40 7.20
CA VAL A 21 11.48 -0.05 6.81
C VAL A 21 11.56 -0.77 5.46
N ALA A 22 11.22 -2.06 5.42
CA ALA A 22 11.00 -2.78 4.16
C ALA A 22 9.57 -2.53 3.68
N VAL A 23 9.40 -2.25 2.39
CA VAL A 23 8.13 -1.85 1.79
C VAL A 23 7.67 -2.91 0.79
N ILE A 24 6.48 -3.46 1.05
CA ILE A 24 5.74 -4.35 0.18
C ILE A 24 4.55 -3.55 -0.38
N SER A 25 4.37 -3.56 -1.70
CA SER A 25 3.19 -2.97 -2.35
C SER A 25 2.84 -3.72 -3.63
N ASP A 26 1.58 -3.61 -4.06
CA ASP A 26 1.12 -4.10 -5.36
C ASP A 26 1.47 -5.58 -5.60
N PHE A 27 1.25 -6.41 -4.58
CA PHE A 27 1.60 -7.83 -4.59
C PHE A 27 0.64 -8.66 -5.45
N HIS A 28 -0.64 -8.34 -5.44
CA HIS A 28 -1.66 -8.95 -6.30
C HIS A 28 -1.62 -10.46 -6.37
N ASP A 29 -1.54 -11.11 -5.20
CA ASP A 29 -1.57 -12.57 -5.05
C ASP A 29 -0.50 -13.31 -5.88
N ASN A 30 0.65 -12.69 -6.10
CA ASN A 30 1.74 -13.29 -6.86
C ASN A 30 2.49 -14.36 -6.01
N CYS A 31 3.46 -15.04 -6.60
CA CYS A 31 4.33 -15.98 -5.88
C CYS A 31 5.12 -15.25 -4.77
N TYR A 32 4.93 -15.66 -3.51
CA TYR A 32 5.45 -14.97 -2.32
C TYR A 32 6.88 -15.37 -1.95
N GLU A 33 7.34 -16.55 -2.39
CA GLU A 33 8.62 -17.13 -2.00
C GLU A 33 9.84 -16.25 -2.35
N PRO A 34 9.92 -15.59 -3.52
CA PRO A 34 11.02 -14.67 -3.83
C PRO A 34 11.03 -13.43 -2.93
N VAL A 35 9.85 -12.97 -2.49
CA VAL A 35 9.69 -11.82 -1.58
C VAL A 35 10.18 -12.21 -0.19
N VAL A 36 9.67 -13.33 0.33
CA VAL A 36 10.07 -13.90 1.62
C VAL A 36 11.56 -14.20 1.68
N LYS A 37 12.13 -14.75 0.60
CA LYS A 37 13.58 -14.98 0.51
C LYS A 37 14.36 -13.68 0.68
N MET A 38 13.99 -12.62 -0.04
CA MET A 38 14.67 -11.33 0.04
C MET A 38 14.57 -10.69 1.43
N LEU A 39 13.38 -10.75 2.07
CA LEU A 39 13.19 -10.22 3.43
C LEU A 39 14.01 -10.97 4.48
N ARG A 40 14.19 -12.29 4.32
CA ARG A 40 15.06 -13.10 5.20
C ARG A 40 16.54 -12.78 5.01
N GLU A 41 16.97 -12.56 3.77
CA GLU A 41 18.37 -12.24 3.45
C GLU A 41 18.75 -10.81 3.89
N ASP A 42 17.78 -9.91 4.04
CA ASP A 42 17.98 -8.51 4.38
C ASP A 42 16.94 -8.02 5.41
N PRO A 43 17.11 -8.35 6.70
CA PRO A 43 16.12 -8.01 7.72
C PRO A 43 15.89 -6.50 7.87
N ALA A 44 14.62 -6.13 8.07
CA ALA A 44 14.20 -4.76 8.39
C ALA A 44 13.67 -4.67 9.82
N ASP A 45 13.60 -3.45 10.36
CA ASP A 45 13.06 -3.19 11.70
C ASP A 45 11.53 -3.20 11.71
N VAL A 46 10.93 -2.83 10.57
CA VAL A 46 9.48 -2.84 10.32
C VAL A 46 9.25 -3.26 8.87
N ILE A 47 8.21 -4.04 8.63
CA ILE A 47 7.69 -4.32 7.29
C ILE A 47 6.42 -3.51 7.10
N ALA A 48 6.45 -2.56 6.16
CA ALA A 48 5.31 -1.75 5.76
C ALA A 48 4.65 -2.34 4.52
N VAL A 49 3.40 -2.77 4.65
CA VAL A 49 2.58 -3.28 3.55
C VAL A 49 1.64 -2.17 3.09
N VAL A 50 1.91 -1.61 1.92
CA VAL A 50 1.24 -0.41 1.44
C VAL A 50 0.26 -0.80 0.34
N GLY A 51 -0.74 -1.60 0.70
CA GLY A 51 -1.90 -1.93 -0.13
C GLY A 51 -1.66 -2.76 -1.39
N ASP A 52 -2.79 -3.15 -2.00
CA ASP A 52 -2.89 -3.88 -3.26
C ASP A 52 -2.27 -5.29 -3.19
N LEU A 53 -2.62 -6.02 -2.13
CA LEU A 53 -2.29 -7.44 -1.98
C LEU A 53 -3.17 -8.35 -2.83
N PHE A 54 -4.42 -7.94 -3.07
CA PHE A 54 -5.42 -8.75 -3.78
C PHE A 54 -5.56 -8.38 -5.25
N LEU A 55 -6.30 -9.21 -5.99
CA LEU A 55 -6.55 -9.04 -7.42
C LEU A 55 -7.59 -7.94 -7.71
N GLY A 56 -7.41 -7.22 -8.82
CA GLY A 56 -8.25 -6.07 -9.16
C GLY A 56 -9.56 -6.34 -9.91
N PHE A 57 -9.91 -7.61 -10.13
CA PHE A 57 -11.09 -8.01 -10.90
C PHE A 57 -12.17 -8.60 -9.99
N LYS A 58 -13.43 -8.52 -10.44
CA LYS A 58 -14.55 -9.10 -9.70
C LYS A 58 -14.41 -10.63 -9.69
N PRO A 59 -14.39 -11.28 -8.51
CA PRO A 59 -14.41 -12.74 -8.43
C PRO A 59 -15.68 -13.32 -9.06
N LYS A 60 -15.58 -14.51 -9.65
CA LYS A 60 -16.74 -15.21 -10.24
C LYS A 60 -17.63 -15.91 -9.20
N ARG A 61 -17.10 -16.08 -7.98
CA ARG A 61 -17.75 -16.79 -6.88
C ARG A 61 -17.75 -15.89 -5.65
N ASN A 62 -18.82 -15.96 -4.86
CA ASN A 62 -18.94 -15.29 -3.58
C ASN A 62 -18.15 -16.06 -2.50
N LEU A 63 -16.81 -16.00 -2.58
CA LEU A 63 -15.89 -16.67 -1.66
C LEU A 63 -15.17 -15.66 -0.75
N PRO A 64 -14.65 -16.09 0.41
CA PRO A 64 -13.75 -15.29 1.22
C PRO A 64 -12.52 -14.77 0.46
N ALA A 65 -12.01 -13.61 0.87
CA ALA A 65 -10.92 -12.92 0.16
C ALA A 65 -9.66 -13.80 0.06
N PHE A 66 -9.32 -14.49 1.14
CA PHE A 66 -8.13 -15.36 1.21
C PHE A 66 -8.30 -16.71 0.49
N GLU A 67 -9.52 -17.12 0.17
CA GLU A 67 -9.75 -18.26 -0.73
C GLU A 67 -9.58 -17.87 -2.20
N ILE A 68 -9.77 -16.59 -2.53
CA ILE A 68 -9.52 -16.05 -3.87
C ILE A 68 -8.04 -15.74 -4.08
N ALA A 69 -7.34 -15.35 -3.02
CA ALA A 69 -5.94 -14.96 -3.04
C ALA A 69 -5.12 -15.78 -2.03
N GLU A 70 -4.71 -16.98 -2.46
CA GLU A 70 -4.09 -17.99 -1.60
C GLU A 70 -2.67 -17.65 -1.14
N ASN A 71 -1.97 -16.74 -1.84
CA ASN A 71 -0.59 -16.36 -1.53
C ASN A 71 -0.50 -15.19 -0.54
N VAL A 72 -1.61 -14.51 -0.24
CA VAL A 72 -1.63 -13.34 0.65
C VAL A 72 -1.35 -13.71 2.10
N LEU A 73 -2.03 -14.71 2.65
CA LEU A 73 -1.81 -15.13 4.04
C LEU A 73 -0.40 -15.69 4.28
N PRO A 74 0.15 -16.59 3.43
CA PRO A 74 1.53 -17.06 3.56
C PRO A 74 2.57 -15.92 3.53
N LEU A 75 2.39 -14.93 2.64
CA LEU A 75 3.25 -13.75 2.60
C LEU A 75 3.21 -12.97 3.91
N LEU A 76 2.01 -12.63 4.38
CA LEU A 76 1.82 -11.80 5.57
C LEU A 76 2.27 -12.52 6.84
N GLN A 77 2.00 -13.82 6.96
CA GLN A 77 2.52 -14.63 8.07
C GLN A 77 4.05 -14.58 8.11
N ALA A 78 4.70 -14.79 6.96
CA ALA A 78 6.16 -14.71 6.89
C ALA A 78 6.69 -13.32 7.26
N CYS A 79 5.97 -12.24 6.92
CA CYS A 79 6.35 -10.88 7.34
C CYS A 79 6.27 -10.72 8.86
N VAL A 80 5.15 -11.13 9.47
CA VAL A 80 4.94 -11.04 10.92
C VAL A 80 5.99 -11.85 11.68
N ASP A 81 6.36 -13.03 11.18
CA ASP A 81 7.41 -13.88 11.78
C ASP A 81 8.79 -13.21 11.78
N MET A 82 9.03 -12.25 10.87
CA MET A 82 10.32 -11.57 10.71
C MET A 82 10.40 -10.23 11.44
N ALA A 83 9.34 -9.43 11.42
CA ALA A 83 9.33 -8.08 11.98
C ALA A 83 7.90 -7.57 12.24
N PRO A 84 7.73 -6.55 13.11
CA PRO A 84 6.48 -5.80 13.19
C PRO A 84 5.98 -5.42 11.80
N THR A 85 4.77 -5.86 11.47
CA THR A 85 4.19 -5.68 10.14
C THR A 85 2.99 -4.75 10.23
N VAL A 86 3.09 -3.60 9.57
CA VAL A 86 2.05 -2.56 9.56
C VAL A 86 1.51 -2.43 8.14
N MET A 87 0.18 -2.39 8.00
CA MET A 87 -0.49 -2.43 6.71
C MET A 87 -1.47 -1.28 6.53
N SER A 88 -1.50 -0.69 5.33
CA SER A 88 -2.63 0.11 4.85
C SER A 88 -3.35 -0.60 3.68
N ILE A 89 -4.55 -0.11 3.37
CA ILE A 89 -5.48 -0.76 2.43
C ILE A 89 -5.45 -0.02 1.08
N GLY A 90 -5.03 -0.73 0.04
CA GLY A 90 -4.97 -0.26 -1.35
C GLY A 90 -6.30 -0.44 -2.08
N ASN A 91 -6.42 0.15 -3.27
CA ASN A 91 -7.65 0.09 -4.07
C ASN A 91 -8.08 -1.32 -4.50
N HIS A 92 -7.15 -2.27 -4.60
CA HIS A 92 -7.40 -3.65 -4.98
C HIS A 92 -7.74 -4.54 -3.77
N ASP A 93 -7.58 -4.03 -2.55
CA ASP A 93 -7.94 -4.72 -1.31
C ASP A 93 -9.44 -4.59 -0.96
N TRP A 94 -10.26 -4.04 -1.87
CA TRP A 94 -11.73 -3.94 -1.75
C TRP A 94 -12.42 -5.29 -1.51
N LEU A 95 -11.74 -6.42 -1.77
CA LEU A 95 -12.24 -7.77 -1.52
C LEU A 95 -12.36 -8.09 -0.03
N LEU A 96 -11.58 -7.41 0.81
CA LEU A 96 -11.60 -7.61 2.25
C LEU A 96 -12.96 -7.22 2.82
N SER A 97 -13.39 -7.98 3.83
CA SER A 97 -14.46 -7.65 4.76
C SER A 97 -13.90 -7.34 6.14
N GLU A 98 -14.73 -6.81 7.04
CA GLU A 98 -14.38 -6.66 8.45
C GLU A 98 -13.86 -7.96 9.07
N GLY A 99 -14.51 -9.09 8.78
CA GLY A 99 -14.05 -10.40 9.25
C GLY A 99 -12.66 -10.78 8.75
N ASP A 100 -12.34 -10.46 7.50
CA ASP A 100 -11.01 -10.71 6.94
C ASP A 100 -9.95 -9.80 7.58
N ILE A 101 -10.28 -8.54 7.89
CA ILE A 101 -9.39 -7.63 8.63
C ILE A 101 -9.13 -8.17 10.04
N GLN A 102 -10.14 -8.71 10.73
CA GLN A 102 -9.95 -9.32 12.05
C GLN A 102 -9.02 -10.54 11.97
N VAL A 103 -9.12 -11.37 10.92
CA VAL A 103 -8.17 -12.48 10.69
C VAL A 103 -6.74 -11.96 10.58
N LEU A 104 -6.50 -10.88 9.81
CA LEU A 104 -5.17 -10.27 9.69
C LEU A 104 -4.65 -9.74 11.03
N LYS A 105 -5.51 -9.04 11.80
CA LYS A 105 -5.15 -8.52 13.13
C LYS A 105 -4.82 -9.66 14.10
N GLN A 106 -5.58 -10.75 14.10
CA GLN A 106 -5.32 -11.93 14.93
C GLN A 106 -4.02 -12.65 14.55
N MET A 107 -3.64 -12.61 13.28
CA MET A 107 -2.37 -13.15 12.79
C MET A 107 -1.15 -12.28 13.19
N GLY A 108 -1.38 -11.05 13.68
CA GLY A 108 -0.33 -10.13 14.12
C GLY A 108 0.03 -9.02 13.13
N VAL A 109 -0.74 -8.87 12.04
CA VAL A 109 -0.61 -7.72 11.14
C VAL A 109 -1.34 -6.53 11.74
N GLU A 110 -0.68 -5.39 11.92
CA GLU A 110 -1.40 -4.17 12.26
C GLU A 110 -2.00 -3.51 11.02
N VAL A 111 -3.27 -3.82 10.75
CA VAL A 111 -4.04 -3.16 9.70
C VAL A 111 -4.56 -1.82 10.19
N LEU A 112 -4.05 -0.73 9.61
CA LEU A 112 -4.45 0.65 9.88
C LEU A 112 -5.46 1.11 8.81
N HIS A 113 -6.75 1.09 9.16
CA HIS A 113 -7.83 1.56 8.30
C HIS A 113 -8.26 2.99 8.69
N ASN A 114 -7.71 4.01 8.01
CA ASN A 114 -8.00 5.43 8.31
C ASN A 114 -7.77 5.77 9.79
N GLU A 115 -6.68 5.23 10.32
CA GLU A 115 -6.30 5.33 11.72
C GLU A 115 -4.78 5.39 11.82
N TRP A 116 -4.30 5.70 13.02
CA TRP A 116 -2.88 5.76 13.32
C TRP A 116 -2.60 5.15 14.69
N LYS A 117 -1.36 4.72 14.87
CA LYS A 117 -0.89 4.15 16.12
C LYS A 117 0.56 4.51 16.37
N ARG A 118 0.89 4.67 17.65
CA ARG A 118 2.25 4.93 18.15
C ARG A 118 2.94 3.61 18.46
N TYR A 119 4.18 3.48 18.02
CA TYR A 119 5.02 2.30 18.24
C TYR A 119 6.35 2.71 18.84
N VAL A 120 6.93 1.80 19.62
CA VAL A 120 8.31 1.90 20.07
C VAL A 120 9.12 0.85 19.32
N VAL A 121 9.93 1.30 18.37
CA VAL A 121 10.80 0.44 17.55
C VAL A 121 12.25 0.80 17.89
N LYS A 122 13.04 -0.18 18.33
CA LYS A 122 14.43 0.06 18.80
C LYS A 122 14.52 1.17 19.86
N GLY A 123 13.56 1.23 20.78
CA GLY A 123 13.50 2.24 21.84
C GLY A 123 13.15 3.65 21.35
N GLN A 124 12.78 3.82 20.08
CA GLN A 124 12.42 5.10 19.49
C GLN A 124 10.94 5.13 19.14
N GLU A 125 10.31 6.27 19.38
CA GLU A 125 8.90 6.45 19.15
C GLU A 125 8.63 6.86 17.70
N VAL A 126 7.80 6.07 17.02
CA VAL A 126 7.41 6.30 15.63
C VAL A 126 5.90 6.13 15.51
N LEU A 127 5.26 7.02 14.75
CA LEU A 127 3.84 6.95 14.49
C LEU A 127 3.63 6.43 13.08
N PHE A 128 2.81 5.37 12.98
CA PHE A 128 2.35 4.90 11.68
C PHE A 128 0.89 5.27 11.50
N GLY A 129 0.57 5.90 10.38
CA GLY A 129 -0.79 6.10 9.89
C GLY A 129 -1.06 5.22 8.68
N GLY A 130 -2.30 4.76 8.51
CA GLY A 130 -2.74 4.04 7.32
C GLY A 130 -3.91 4.74 6.65
N LEU A 131 -3.67 5.28 5.47
CA LEU A 131 -4.72 5.89 4.65
C LEU A 131 -5.31 4.85 3.71
N THR A 132 -6.59 4.55 3.87
CA THR A 132 -7.31 3.62 3.00
C THR A 132 -7.69 4.31 1.71
N SER A 133 -7.52 3.62 0.59
CA SER A 133 -7.96 4.12 -0.70
C SER A 133 -9.45 4.48 -0.67
N ALA A 134 -9.79 5.69 -1.12
CA ALA A 134 -11.19 6.15 -1.22
C ALA A 134 -12.07 5.16 -2.01
N ARG A 135 -11.46 4.45 -2.96
CA ARG A 135 -12.11 3.41 -3.75
C ARG A 135 -12.62 2.24 -2.88
N VAL A 136 -11.85 1.80 -1.89
CA VAL A 136 -12.29 0.73 -0.98
C VAL A 136 -13.40 1.21 -0.06
N ALA A 137 -13.26 2.41 0.51
CA ALA A 137 -14.25 2.99 1.41
C ALA A 137 -15.65 3.06 0.77
N GLU A 138 -15.75 3.55 -0.48
CA GLU A 138 -17.02 3.57 -1.21
C GLU A 138 -17.57 2.17 -1.47
N TYR A 139 -16.71 1.21 -1.83
CA TYR A 139 -17.17 -0.14 -2.13
C TYR A 139 -17.76 -0.83 -0.89
N TRP A 140 -17.11 -0.68 0.26
CA TRP A 140 -17.61 -1.23 1.51
C TRP A 140 -18.93 -0.59 1.93
N LYS A 141 -19.08 0.72 1.74
CA LYS A 141 -20.35 1.41 1.95
C LYS A 141 -21.44 0.86 1.04
N TYR A 142 -21.14 0.68 -0.25
CA TYR A 142 -22.07 0.08 -1.22
C TYR A 142 -22.47 -1.34 -0.82
N ARG A 143 -21.51 -2.22 -0.51
CA ARG A 143 -21.79 -3.61 -0.10
C ARG A 143 -22.64 -3.66 1.17
N LYS A 144 -22.35 -2.78 2.15
CA LYS A 144 -23.15 -2.67 3.37
C LYS A 144 -24.60 -2.28 3.06
N ASN A 145 -24.81 -1.30 2.18
CA ASN A 145 -26.15 -0.90 1.76
C ASN A 145 -26.87 -2.02 1.00
N PHE A 146 -26.17 -2.74 0.12
CA PHE A 146 -26.71 -3.90 -0.58
C PHE A 146 -27.24 -4.96 0.41
N TYR A 147 -26.47 -5.28 1.45
CA TYR A 147 -26.90 -6.19 2.52
C TYR A 147 -28.17 -5.68 3.23
N LEU A 148 -28.18 -4.39 3.61
CA LEU A 148 -29.33 -3.79 4.31
C LEU A 148 -30.60 -3.78 3.45
N GLU A 149 -30.47 -3.61 2.14
CA GLU A 149 -31.60 -3.58 1.20
C GLU A 149 -32.12 -4.98 0.85
N ASN A 150 -31.23 -5.98 0.74
CA ASN A 150 -31.57 -7.30 0.19
C ASN A 150 -31.67 -8.42 1.25
N GLY A 151 -31.13 -8.21 2.45
CA GLY A 151 -31.19 -9.16 3.57
C GLY A 151 -30.25 -10.36 3.46
N TYR A 152 -29.27 -10.34 2.54
CA TYR A 152 -28.21 -11.36 2.44
C TYR A 152 -26.87 -10.73 2.07
N ASP A 153 -25.78 -11.36 2.52
CA ASP A 153 -24.42 -10.88 2.26
C ASP A 153 -23.88 -11.47 0.95
N ASP A 154 -23.77 -10.62 -0.07
CA ASP A 154 -22.93 -10.89 -1.23
C ASP A 154 -21.61 -10.12 -1.03
N ARG A 155 -20.47 -10.81 -1.08
CA ARG A 155 -19.16 -10.15 -1.04
C ARG A 155 -18.89 -9.36 -2.31
N TYR A 156 -19.53 -9.75 -3.42
CA TYR A 156 -19.28 -9.22 -4.76
C TYR A 156 -20.56 -8.90 -5.55
N PRO A 157 -21.54 -8.15 -5.00
CA PRO A 157 -22.78 -7.81 -5.71
C PRO A 157 -22.50 -7.12 -7.04
N ASP A 158 -23.35 -7.28 -8.05
CA ASP A 158 -23.16 -6.58 -9.33
C ASP A 158 -23.26 -5.07 -9.16
N TRP A 159 -22.22 -4.36 -9.60
CA TRP A 159 -22.15 -2.90 -9.46
C TRP A 159 -21.64 -2.23 -10.73
N ASP A 160 -22.15 -1.01 -10.97
CA ASP A 160 -21.64 -0.16 -12.04
C ASP A 160 -20.32 0.49 -11.62
N ARG A 161 -19.23 -0.07 -12.11
CA ARG A 161 -17.86 0.45 -11.89
C ARG A 161 -17.66 1.88 -12.38
N SER A 162 -18.49 2.37 -13.31
CA SER A 162 -18.38 3.74 -13.83
C SER A 162 -18.84 4.80 -12.82
N GLN A 163 -19.72 4.42 -11.88
CA GLN A 163 -20.15 5.30 -10.79
C GLN A 163 -19.12 5.42 -9.67
N TRP A 164 -18.24 4.42 -9.56
CA TRP A 164 -17.21 4.33 -8.54
C TRP A 164 -16.16 5.44 -8.61
N ALA A 165 -15.82 5.90 -9.82
CA ALA A 165 -14.81 6.94 -10.03
C ALA A 165 -15.32 8.36 -9.74
N LYS A 166 -16.64 8.56 -9.69
CA LYS A 166 -17.27 9.89 -9.61
C LYS A 166 -17.63 10.31 -8.18
N SER A 167 -17.65 9.38 -7.23
CA SER A 167 -18.24 9.57 -5.90
C SER A 167 -17.28 9.29 -4.74
N ALA A 168 -16.05 8.84 -5.02
CA ALA A 168 -15.12 8.45 -3.97
C ALA A 168 -14.64 9.65 -3.14
N ILE A 169 -15.16 9.74 -1.92
CA ILE A 169 -14.69 10.71 -0.92
C ILE A 169 -13.71 9.99 0.00
N LEU A 170 -12.53 10.58 0.13
CA LEU A 170 -11.54 10.09 1.06
C LEU A 170 -11.93 10.48 2.49
N ASP A 171 -11.91 9.53 3.42
CA ASP A 171 -12.02 9.83 4.84
C ASP A 171 -10.65 10.25 5.40
N SER A 172 -10.46 11.56 5.47
CA SER A 172 -9.21 12.22 5.90
C SER A 172 -9.32 12.91 7.26
N ASN A 173 -10.48 12.88 7.92
CA ASN A 173 -10.71 13.68 9.14
C ASN A 173 -9.74 13.31 10.28
N TRP A 174 -9.40 12.03 10.39
CA TRP A 174 -8.45 11.51 11.37
C TRP A 174 -7.02 12.04 11.17
N LEU A 175 -6.65 12.47 9.96
CA LEU A 175 -5.31 12.98 9.66
C LEU A 175 -5.00 14.24 10.47
N PHE A 176 -6.00 15.06 10.76
CA PHE A 176 -5.80 16.26 11.57
C PHE A 176 -5.29 15.93 12.98
N GLU A 177 -5.86 14.91 13.61
CA GLU A 177 -5.40 14.46 14.93
C GLU A 177 -4.06 13.76 14.87
N TYR A 178 -3.79 13.01 13.79
CA TYR A 178 -2.48 12.38 13.52
C TYR A 178 -1.36 13.41 13.35
N VAL A 179 -1.57 14.44 12.54
CA VAL A 179 -0.55 15.45 12.19
C VAL A 179 -0.18 16.32 13.39
N LYS A 180 -1.09 16.51 14.35
CA LYS A 180 -0.83 17.22 15.60
C LYS A 180 0.07 16.45 16.57
N GLN A 181 0.22 15.14 16.41
CA GLN A 181 1.00 14.35 17.33
C GLN A 181 2.49 14.67 17.21
N GLU A 182 3.16 14.72 18.36
CA GLU A 182 4.62 14.73 18.42
C GLU A 182 5.19 13.36 18.06
N GLY A 183 6.41 13.36 17.51
CA GLY A 183 7.15 12.17 17.06
C GLY A 183 7.29 12.09 15.53
N TYR A 184 8.08 11.12 15.06
CA TYR A 184 8.31 10.90 13.63
C TYR A 184 7.13 10.17 12.98
N LYS A 185 6.57 10.75 11.92
CA LYS A 185 5.30 10.33 11.30
C LYS A 185 5.54 9.65 9.96
N ILE A 186 5.19 8.37 9.88
CA ILE A 186 5.22 7.56 8.66
C ILE A 186 3.78 7.26 8.24
N LEU A 187 3.34 7.81 7.11
CA LEU A 187 2.03 7.53 6.54
C LEU A 187 2.14 6.50 5.42
N LEU A 188 1.42 5.39 5.57
CA LEU A 188 1.23 4.40 4.51
C LEU A 188 0.01 4.81 3.68
N SER A 189 0.23 5.35 2.48
CA SER A 189 -0.82 5.77 1.55
C SER A 189 -0.57 5.15 0.20
N HIS A 190 -1.44 4.24 -0.24
CA HIS A 190 -1.20 3.49 -1.46
C HIS A 190 -1.06 4.38 -2.71
N HIS A 191 -1.87 5.42 -2.82
CA HIS A 191 -1.93 6.34 -3.96
C HIS A 191 -0.91 7.49 -3.78
N PRO A 192 0.18 7.57 -4.58
CA PRO A 192 1.08 8.73 -4.55
C PRO A 192 0.39 10.01 -5.04
N GLU A 193 -0.75 9.89 -5.72
CA GLU A 193 -1.55 11.00 -6.23
C GLU A 193 -2.02 11.91 -5.09
N TYR A 194 -2.43 11.33 -3.96
CA TYR A 194 -2.89 12.08 -2.79
C TYR A 194 -1.82 13.04 -2.21
N TRP A 195 -0.54 12.79 -2.50
CA TRP A 195 0.57 13.66 -2.11
C TRP A 195 1.02 14.61 -3.21
N ALA A 196 0.81 14.30 -4.49
CA ALA A 196 1.58 14.94 -5.55
C ALA A 196 0.80 15.34 -6.79
N VAL A 197 -0.42 14.84 -6.96
CA VAL A 197 -1.15 14.88 -8.23
C VAL A 197 -2.60 15.25 -8.00
N LYS A 198 -3.05 16.35 -8.62
CA LYS A 198 -4.41 16.91 -8.59
C LYS A 198 -5.06 16.90 -7.20
N ASP A 199 -5.07 18.07 -6.57
CA ASP A 199 -5.51 18.26 -5.18
C ASP A 199 -4.65 17.46 -4.17
N PRO A 200 -3.33 17.75 -4.09
CA PRO A 200 -2.36 16.98 -3.32
C PRO A 200 -2.42 17.30 -1.81
N PHE A 201 -3.59 17.10 -1.20
CA PHE A 201 -3.88 17.51 0.16
C PHE A 201 -2.89 16.95 1.20
N LEU A 202 -2.28 15.77 0.96
CA LEU A 202 -1.26 15.24 1.88
C LEU A 202 0.01 16.07 1.93
N ASN A 203 0.35 16.80 0.87
CA ASN A 203 1.55 17.65 0.85
C ASN A 203 1.34 18.96 1.62
N GLU A 204 0.12 19.26 2.08
CA GLU A 204 -0.17 20.38 2.98
C GLU A 204 0.06 20.02 4.46
N TYR A 205 0.13 18.72 4.78
CA TYR A 205 0.37 18.24 6.13
C TYR A 205 1.85 18.02 6.44
N LYS A 206 2.24 18.31 7.68
CA LYS A 206 3.59 18.00 8.20
C LYS A 206 3.69 16.51 8.53
N ILE A 207 3.98 15.71 7.52
CA ILE A 207 4.18 14.26 7.62
C ILE A 207 5.60 13.94 7.15
N ASP A 208 6.43 13.40 8.03
CA ASP A 208 7.88 13.27 7.78
C ASP A 208 8.18 12.35 6.58
N LEU A 209 7.42 11.25 6.45
CA LEU A 209 7.52 10.29 5.35
C LEU A 209 6.16 9.74 4.96
N VAL A 210 5.84 9.82 3.66
CA VAL A 210 4.76 9.07 3.02
C VAL A 210 5.36 7.90 2.23
N ILE A 211 4.77 6.71 2.33
CA ILE A 211 5.17 5.54 1.55
C ILE A 211 3.99 5.12 0.69
N SER A 212 4.25 4.94 -0.61
CA SER A 212 3.22 4.67 -1.63
C SER A 212 3.63 3.59 -2.63
N GLY A 213 2.61 3.01 -3.30
CA GLY A 213 2.72 2.07 -4.41
C GLY A 213 1.90 2.57 -5.60
N HIS A 214 0.96 1.75 -6.09
CA HIS A 214 -0.11 2.06 -7.05
C HIS A 214 0.33 2.32 -8.49
N ALA A 215 1.38 3.13 -8.67
CA ALA A 215 1.81 3.58 -9.98
C ALA A 215 2.54 2.50 -10.79
N HIS A 216 2.91 1.36 -10.16
CA HIS A 216 3.65 0.25 -10.76
C HIS A 216 4.85 0.70 -11.60
N GLY A 217 5.61 1.70 -11.17
CA GLY A 217 6.76 2.19 -11.96
C GLY A 217 6.43 2.82 -13.31
N GLY A 218 5.16 3.11 -13.60
CA GLY A 218 4.68 3.58 -14.90
C GLY A 218 4.54 2.47 -15.95
N GLN A 219 4.37 1.22 -15.50
CA GLN A 219 4.19 -0.02 -16.28
C GLN A 219 5.39 -0.37 -17.17
N ILE A 220 5.61 0.41 -18.22
CA ILE A 220 6.74 0.30 -19.15
C ILE A 220 7.76 1.40 -18.81
N ARG A 221 9.04 1.03 -18.64
CA ARG A 221 10.10 1.99 -18.34
C ARG A 221 11.13 2.08 -19.45
N LEU A 222 11.36 3.29 -19.98
CA LEU A 222 12.40 3.58 -20.97
C LEU A 222 13.25 4.74 -20.45
N PHE A 223 14.58 4.62 -20.53
CA PHE A 223 15.51 5.66 -20.04
C PHE A 223 15.18 6.15 -18.62
N ASN A 224 14.81 5.21 -17.73
CA ASN A 224 14.38 5.45 -16.35
C ASN A 224 13.12 6.33 -16.20
N ARG A 225 12.28 6.45 -17.24
CA ARG A 225 10.98 7.12 -17.21
C ARG A 225 9.86 6.11 -17.42
N GLY A 226 8.79 6.20 -16.63
CA GLY A 226 7.57 5.42 -16.84
C GLY A 226 6.73 6.02 -17.97
N LEU A 227 6.00 5.19 -18.71
CA LEU A 227 5.15 5.65 -19.82
C LEU A 227 3.74 6.01 -19.37
N TRP A 228 3.15 5.22 -18.47
CA TRP A 228 1.76 5.44 -18.05
C TRP A 228 1.51 4.92 -16.64
N ALA A 229 0.80 5.68 -15.82
CA ALA A 229 0.31 5.21 -14.52
C ALA A 229 -1.18 5.57 -14.34
N SER A 230 -1.91 4.69 -13.65
CA SER A 230 -3.26 5.00 -13.18
C SER A 230 -3.22 6.27 -12.33
N GLY A 231 -4.23 7.14 -12.45
CA GLY A 231 -4.31 8.40 -11.72
C GLY A 231 -3.40 9.53 -12.24
N GLN A 232 -2.32 9.24 -12.95
CA GLN A 232 -1.36 10.24 -13.47
C GLN A 232 -1.37 10.39 -15.00
N GLY A 233 -1.81 9.37 -15.73
CA GLY A 233 -1.85 9.38 -17.18
C GLY A 233 -0.47 9.14 -17.83
N TRP A 234 -0.25 9.76 -18.99
CA TRP A 234 0.98 9.60 -19.78
C TRP A 234 2.16 10.38 -19.20
N PHE A 235 3.35 9.79 -19.28
CA PHE A 235 4.61 10.33 -18.75
C PHE A 235 4.52 10.75 -17.27
N PRO A 236 4.07 9.84 -16.39
CA PRO A 236 3.82 10.15 -14.99
C PRO A 236 5.11 10.46 -14.23
N LYS A 237 5.03 11.38 -13.26
CA LYS A 237 6.20 11.87 -12.51
C LYS A 237 6.48 11.04 -11.25
N TYR A 238 5.44 10.62 -10.53
CA TYR A 238 5.56 10.03 -9.19
C TYR A 238 5.28 8.54 -9.24
N VAL A 239 6.21 7.78 -9.83
CA VAL A 239 6.02 6.36 -10.09
C VAL A 239 7.11 5.46 -9.54
N ARG A 240 8.26 6.03 -9.18
CA ARG A 240 9.41 5.32 -8.64
C ARG A 240 10.42 6.31 -8.08
N GLY A 241 10.69 6.27 -6.80
CA GLY A 241 11.74 7.12 -6.23
C GLY A 241 11.44 7.62 -4.84
N LEU A 242 12.45 8.29 -4.29
CA LEU A 242 12.30 9.25 -3.20
C LEU A 242 12.09 10.63 -3.81
N TYR A 243 11.04 11.32 -3.39
CA TYR A 243 10.74 12.70 -3.75
C TYR A 243 10.62 13.53 -2.47
N GLN A 244 11.09 14.77 -2.55
CA GLN A 244 11.12 15.69 -1.42
C GLN A 244 10.12 16.81 -1.67
N GLY A 245 9.25 17.08 -0.69
CA GLY A 245 8.33 18.20 -0.67
C GLY A 245 8.67 19.16 0.47
N GLU A 246 7.88 20.22 0.58
CA GLU A 246 8.08 21.27 1.58
C GLU A 246 7.81 20.79 3.01
N HIS A 247 6.83 19.91 3.19
CA HIS A 247 6.36 19.48 4.51
C HIS A 247 6.66 18.01 4.83
N GLY A 248 7.33 17.31 3.91
CA GLY A 248 7.54 15.87 4.02
C GLY A 248 8.20 15.26 2.79
N ASN A 249 8.61 13.99 2.91
CA ASN A 249 9.12 13.22 1.79
C ASN A 249 8.11 12.15 1.39
N ILE A 250 8.16 11.70 0.13
CA ILE A 250 7.43 10.51 -0.33
C ILE A 250 8.38 9.51 -0.97
N VAL A 251 8.19 8.23 -0.65
CA VAL A 251 8.82 7.10 -1.34
C VAL A 251 7.76 6.35 -2.11
N VAL A 252 7.97 6.19 -3.42
CA VAL A 252 7.07 5.46 -4.32
C VAL A 252 7.75 4.18 -4.79
N SER A 253 7.19 3.04 -4.40
CA SER A 253 7.58 1.70 -4.82
C SER A 253 7.07 1.40 -6.23
N THR A 254 7.83 0.64 -7.03
CA THR A 254 7.30 0.08 -8.30
C THR A 254 6.44 -1.15 -8.12
N GLY A 255 6.33 -1.66 -6.90
CA GLY A 255 5.46 -2.78 -6.54
C GLY A 255 5.95 -4.14 -7.04
N LEU A 256 5.29 -5.20 -6.56
CA LEU A 256 5.74 -6.59 -6.73
C LEU A 256 5.10 -7.33 -7.91
N ALA A 257 4.02 -6.82 -8.48
CA ALA A 257 3.32 -7.48 -9.58
C ALA A 257 2.84 -6.50 -10.66
N ASN A 258 2.23 -7.05 -11.70
CA ASN A 258 1.52 -6.30 -12.73
C ASN A 258 0.05 -6.72 -12.73
N THR A 259 -0.85 -5.76 -12.57
CA THR A 259 -2.31 -5.96 -12.71
C THR A 259 -2.89 -5.31 -13.94
N ALA A 260 -2.12 -4.51 -14.67
CA ALA A 260 -2.63 -3.82 -15.82
C ALA A 260 -2.94 -4.82 -16.94
N ARG A 261 -4.23 -5.13 -17.09
CA ARG A 261 -4.78 -6.03 -18.12
C ARG A 261 -4.49 -5.54 -19.55
N ILE A 262 -4.15 -4.26 -19.71
CA ILE A 262 -3.95 -3.58 -21.01
C ILE A 262 -2.48 -3.19 -21.22
N THR A 263 -1.76 -2.75 -20.17
CA THR A 263 -0.37 -2.29 -20.29
C THR A 263 0.60 -3.34 -19.74
N PRO A 264 1.47 -3.93 -20.56
CA PRO A 264 2.45 -4.89 -20.08
C PRO A 264 3.52 -4.20 -19.22
N ARG A 265 3.97 -4.87 -18.16
CA ARG A 265 5.11 -4.43 -17.34
C ARG A 265 6.41 -4.80 -18.05
N LEU A 266 7.09 -3.81 -18.65
CA LEU A 266 8.33 -4.01 -19.44
C LEU A 266 9.47 -3.14 -18.91
N PHE A 267 10.67 -3.72 -18.81
CA PHE A 267 11.89 -3.06 -18.28
C PHE A 267 11.71 -2.44 -16.88
N ASN A 268 10.74 -2.95 -16.14
CA ASN A 268 10.35 -2.48 -14.82
C ASN A 268 10.26 -3.71 -13.90
N PRO A 269 11.37 -4.20 -13.33
CA PRO A 269 11.34 -5.40 -12.50
C PRO A 269 10.50 -5.17 -11.22
N PRO A 270 9.87 -6.20 -10.64
CA PRO A 270 9.34 -6.20 -9.28
C PRO A 270 10.36 -5.65 -8.27
N GLU A 271 9.91 -4.92 -7.26
CA GLU A 271 10.80 -4.23 -6.33
C GLU A 271 10.31 -4.34 -4.88
N ILE A 272 11.24 -4.58 -3.96
CA ILE A 272 11.09 -4.30 -2.53
C ILE A 272 11.94 -3.07 -2.24
N VAL A 273 11.31 -2.07 -1.63
CA VAL A 273 12.00 -0.84 -1.24
C VAL A 273 12.40 -0.93 0.23
N TYR A 274 13.65 -0.57 0.54
CA TYR A 274 14.15 -0.38 1.89
C TYR A 274 14.34 1.11 2.13
N VAL A 275 13.56 1.67 3.06
CA VAL A 275 13.72 3.04 3.51
C VAL A 275 14.55 3.03 4.78
N VAL A 276 15.76 3.55 4.70
CA VAL A 276 16.67 3.64 5.86
C VAL A 276 16.63 5.06 6.38
N LEU A 277 16.13 5.18 7.61
CA LEU A 277 16.01 6.42 8.38
C LEU A 277 17.16 6.51 9.37
N GLY A 278 17.73 7.71 9.50
CA GLY A 278 18.80 8.04 10.43
C GLY A 278 19.85 8.94 9.78
N ASP A 279 20.93 9.26 10.49
CA ASP A 279 21.99 10.09 9.94
C ASP A 279 22.61 9.47 8.70
N LYS A 280 22.76 10.25 7.62
CA LYS A 280 23.66 9.92 6.52
C LYS A 280 25.09 9.88 7.07
N LYS A 281 25.59 8.68 7.40
CA LYS A 281 27.03 8.44 7.45
C LYS A 281 27.62 8.47 6.05
#